data_AF-A0A2N0QLW7-F1
#
_entry.id   AF-A0A2N0QLW7-F1
#
_cell.length_a   1.000
_cell.length_b   1.000
_cell.length_c   1.000
_cell.angle_alpha   90.00
_cell.angle_beta   90.00
_cell.angle_gamma   90.00
#
_symmetry.space_group_name_H-M   'P 1'
#
loop_
_entity.id
_entity.type
_entity.pdbx_description
1 polymer ?
#
loop_
_entity_poly.entity_id
_entity_poly.type
_entity_poly.pdbx_seq_one_letter_code
_entity_poly.pdbx_strand_id
1 'polypeptide(L)'
;MRPIYQQLGKSNGFGVIKDKVIKKGVEIRKRTYICEYGRKYTCKSAKETSTKKILCSWHVNVSYPKVNNPDFAIFINKIVDEHNHDLSVEAVKFGEDKKFNDEM
;
A
#
# COMPACT_ATOMS: atom_id res chain seq x y z
N MET A 1 -6.42 -9.52 11.13
CA MET A 1 -5.13 -8.84 11.39
C MET A 1 -4.87 -7.81 10.30
N ARG A 2 -4.81 -6.51 10.63
CA ARG A 2 -4.41 -5.49 9.63
C ARG A 2 -2.89 -5.62 9.40
N PRO A 3 -2.39 -5.61 8.15
CA PRO A 3 -0.96 -5.68 7.87
C PRO A 3 -0.22 -4.50 8.53
N ILE A 4 0.94 -4.76 9.14
CA ILE A 4 1.78 -3.77 9.85
C ILE A 4 2.00 -2.50 9.00
N TYR A 5 2.24 -2.66 7.69
CA TYR A 5 2.43 -1.53 6.77
C TYR A 5 1.23 -0.59 6.65
N GLN A 6 -0.01 -1.10 6.83
CA GLN A 6 -1.20 -0.24 6.82
C GLN A 6 -1.32 0.58 8.08
N GLN A 7 -0.91 0.05 9.24
CA GLN A 7 -0.88 0.83 10.48
C GLN A 7 0.23 1.89 10.41
N LEU A 8 1.41 1.52 9.93
CA LEU A 8 2.53 2.46 9.73
C LEU A 8 2.16 3.61 8.80
N GLY A 9 1.58 3.32 7.63
CA GLY A 9 1.18 4.39 6.71
C GLY A 9 0.18 5.35 7.36
N LYS A 10 -0.79 4.82 8.09
CA LYS A 10 -1.80 5.64 8.78
C LYS A 10 -1.21 6.51 9.88
N SER A 11 -0.31 5.96 10.71
CA SER A 11 0.38 6.74 11.73
C SER A 11 1.24 7.85 11.13
N ASN A 12 1.69 7.66 9.88
CA ASN A 12 2.53 8.59 9.16
C ASN A 12 1.75 9.46 8.16
N GLY A 13 0.42 9.39 8.11
CA GLY A 13 -0.41 10.29 7.33
C GLY A 13 -0.62 9.93 5.86
N PHE A 14 -0.52 8.65 5.48
CA PHE A 14 -0.85 8.19 4.12
C PHE A 14 -1.50 6.80 4.08
N GLY A 15 -2.27 6.54 3.01
CA GLY A 15 -2.80 5.21 2.72
C GLY A 15 -1.77 4.27 2.10
N VAL A 16 -1.79 3.00 2.51
CA VAL A 16 -0.95 1.93 1.92
C VAL A 16 -1.84 0.87 1.27
N ILE A 17 -1.58 0.60 -0.01
CA ILE A 17 -2.30 -0.40 -0.79
C ILE A 17 -1.37 -1.54 -1.24
N LYS A 18 -1.97 -2.70 -1.46
CA LYS A 18 -1.29 -3.88 -2.01
C LYS A 18 -1.18 -3.73 -3.53
N ASP A 19 0.01 -3.88 -4.10
CA ASP A 19 0.22 -3.67 -5.55
C ASP A 19 0.59 -4.92 -6.35
N LYS A 20 1.87 -5.21 -6.56
CA LYS A 20 2.36 -6.41 -7.25
C LYS A 20 2.44 -7.61 -6.32
N VAL A 21 2.11 -8.80 -6.81
CA VAL A 21 2.23 -10.08 -6.10
C VAL A 21 2.91 -11.10 -6.99
N ILE A 22 3.83 -11.88 -6.43
CA ILE A 22 4.42 -13.04 -7.10
C ILE A 22 4.10 -14.25 -6.26
N LYS A 23 3.46 -15.24 -6.88
CA LYS A 23 3.07 -16.49 -6.25
C LYS A 23 3.86 -17.66 -6.81
N LYS A 24 4.00 -18.72 -6.02
CA LYS A 24 4.48 -20.04 -6.49
C LYS A 24 3.41 -21.05 -6.09
N GLY A 25 2.61 -21.50 -7.07
CA GLY A 25 1.35 -22.19 -6.79
C GLY A 25 0.37 -21.25 -6.07
N VAL A 26 -0.14 -21.68 -4.91
CA VAL A 26 -1.07 -20.90 -4.08
C VAL A 26 -0.36 -19.91 -3.14
N GLU A 27 0.93 -20.10 -2.89
CA GLU A 27 1.68 -19.35 -1.88
C GLU A 27 2.21 -18.03 -2.42
N ILE A 28 2.06 -16.96 -1.64
CA ILE A 28 2.65 -15.65 -1.96
C ILE A 28 4.13 -15.68 -1.58
N ARG A 29 5.00 -15.40 -2.55
CA ARG A 29 6.46 -15.38 -2.38
C ARG A 29 7.05 -13.98 -2.40
N LYS A 30 6.44 -13.04 -3.12
CA LYS A 30 6.80 -11.62 -3.06
C LYS A 30 5.54 -10.77 -3.10
N ARG A 31 5.59 -9.63 -2.40
CA ARG A 31 4.50 -8.66 -2.34
C ARG A 31 5.11 -7.26 -2.31
N THR A 32 4.55 -6.37 -3.12
CA THR A 32 4.87 -4.94 -3.08
C THR A 32 3.69 -4.21 -2.46
N TYR A 33 3.99 -3.32 -1.52
CA TYR A 33 3.08 -2.34 -0.95
C TYR A 33 3.49 -0.98 -1.45
N ILE A 34 2.52 -0.15 -1.83
CA ILE A 34 2.76 1.20 -2.35
C ILE A 34 1.85 2.19 -1.64
N CYS A 35 2.18 3.46 -1.75
CA CYS A 35 1.27 4.52 -1.35
C CYS A 35 -0.02 4.45 -2.18
N GLU A 36 -1.18 4.82 -1.62
CA GLU A 36 -2.44 4.88 -2.35
C GLU A 36 -2.37 5.82 -3.59
N TYR A 37 -1.46 6.80 -3.53
CA TYR A 37 -1.13 7.73 -4.61
C TYR A 37 -0.09 7.17 -5.62
N GLY A 38 0.47 5.98 -5.36
CA GLY A 38 1.64 5.42 -6.06
C GLY A 38 1.38 4.87 -7.46
N ARG A 39 0.11 4.70 -7.85
CA ARG A 39 -0.21 4.24 -9.21
C ARG A 39 -0.20 5.38 -10.21
N LYS A 40 0.04 5.03 -11.48
CA LYS A 40 -0.22 5.91 -12.61
C LYS A 40 -1.71 5.90 -12.93
N TYR A 41 -2.29 7.07 -13.14
CA TYR A 41 -3.58 7.13 -13.80
C TYR A 41 -3.45 6.86 -15.30
N THR A 42 -4.31 6.01 -15.84
CA THR A 42 -4.47 5.82 -17.29
C THR A 42 -5.94 6.02 -17.60
N CYS A 43 -6.27 7.12 -18.28
CA CYS A 43 -7.63 7.39 -18.70
C CYS A 43 -7.97 6.53 -19.93
N LYS A 44 -9.14 5.87 -19.92
CA LYS A 44 -9.68 5.14 -21.08
C LYS A 44 -10.91 5.81 -21.71
N SER A 45 -11.35 6.93 -21.14
CA SER A 45 -12.56 7.65 -21.54
C SER A 45 -12.29 9.14 -21.61
N ALA A 46 -13.00 9.89 -22.44
CA ALA A 46 -12.92 11.35 -22.47
C ALA A 46 -13.58 12.05 -21.26
N LYS A 47 -14.09 11.29 -20.27
CA LYS A 47 -14.70 11.86 -19.07
C LYS A 47 -13.63 12.42 -18.12
N GLU A 48 -13.76 13.70 -17.81
CA GLU A 48 -13.02 14.34 -16.75
C GLU A 48 -13.33 13.65 -15.41
N THR A 49 -12.30 13.09 -14.81
CA THR A 49 -12.38 12.34 -13.55
C THR A 49 -11.23 12.75 -12.66
N SER A 50 -11.53 13.10 -11.41
CA SER A 50 -10.49 13.37 -10.42
C SER A 50 -9.88 12.06 -9.93
N THR A 51 -8.55 12.01 -9.81
CA THR A 51 -7.84 10.83 -9.33
C THR A 51 -6.71 11.23 -8.39
N LYS A 52 -6.49 10.41 -7.36
CA LYS A 52 -5.38 10.55 -6.42
C LYS A 52 -4.08 9.92 -6.94
N LYS A 53 -4.09 9.34 -8.15
CA LYS A 53 -2.97 8.56 -8.70
C LYS A 53 -1.92 9.46 -9.35
N ILE A 54 -0.88 9.80 -8.61
CA ILE A 54 0.16 10.77 -9.01
C ILE A 54 1.57 10.17 -9.03
N LEU A 55 1.70 8.84 -9.16
CA LEU A 55 3.00 8.16 -9.24
C LEU A 55 3.91 8.39 -8.01
N CYS A 56 3.34 8.44 -6.81
CA CYS A 56 4.13 8.47 -5.59
C CYS A 56 5.15 7.31 -5.52
N SER A 57 6.40 7.64 -5.23
CA SER A 57 7.55 6.73 -5.22
C SER A 57 7.57 5.76 -4.04
N TRP A 58 6.88 6.10 -2.95
CA TRP A 58 6.90 5.31 -1.73
C TRP A 58 6.45 3.87 -1.98
N HIS A 59 7.31 2.92 -1.60
CA HIS A 59 6.98 1.51 -1.67
C HIS A 59 7.85 0.63 -0.78
N VAL A 60 7.29 -0.52 -0.41
CA VAL A 60 8.00 -1.59 0.30
C VAL A 60 7.88 -2.89 -0.50
N ASN A 61 9.02 -3.50 -0.78
CA ASN A 61 9.10 -4.81 -1.40
C ASN A 61 9.42 -5.86 -0.35
N VAL A 62 8.52 -6.82 -0.14
CA VAL A 62 8.74 -7.94 0.77
C VAL A 62 8.81 -9.27 0.03
N SER A 63 9.58 -10.21 0.58
CA SER A 63 9.66 -11.57 0.10
C SER A 63 9.45 -12.56 1.24
N TYR A 64 8.99 -13.75 0.87
CA TYR A 64 8.86 -14.90 1.75
C TYR A 64 9.65 -16.07 1.13
N PRO A 65 10.96 -16.16 1.41
CA PRO A 65 11.84 -17.14 0.81
C PRO A 65 11.41 -18.58 1.16
N LYS A 66 11.60 -19.51 0.23
CA LYS A 66 11.35 -20.94 0.44
C LYS A 66 12.57 -21.66 1.01
N VAL A 67 13.76 -21.19 0.64
CA VAL A 67 15.04 -21.78 1.00
C VAL A 67 15.66 -20.90 2.08
N ASN A 68 16.31 -21.51 3.07
CA ASN A 68 16.99 -20.83 4.17
C ASN A 68 16.08 -19.85 4.95
N ASN A 69 14.83 -20.25 5.17
CA ASN A 69 13.87 -19.48 5.97
C ASN A 69 13.22 -20.39 7.04
N PRO A 70 14.02 -20.90 7.99
CA PRO A 70 13.54 -21.82 9.02
C PRO A 70 12.49 -21.19 9.94
N ASP A 71 12.54 -19.87 10.11
CA ASP A 71 11.65 -19.12 11.01
C ASP A 71 10.35 -18.67 10.32
N PHE A 72 10.12 -19.08 9.06
CA PHE A 72 8.97 -18.65 8.27
C PHE A 72 8.82 -17.12 8.23
N ALA A 73 9.95 -16.40 8.24
CA ALA A 73 10.00 -14.96 8.31
C ALA A 73 9.71 -14.29 6.96
N ILE A 74 9.14 -13.08 7.02
CA ILE A 74 8.97 -12.19 5.88
C ILE A 74 10.15 -11.22 5.86
N PHE A 75 10.83 -11.12 4.72
CA PHE A 75 11.98 -10.25 4.54
C PHE A 75 11.58 -8.99 3.79
N ILE A 76 12.00 -7.84 4.31
CA ILE A 76 11.92 -6.56 3.60
C ILE A 76 13.16 -6.45 2.71
N ASN A 77 12.98 -6.45 1.40
CA ASN A 77 14.11 -6.38 0.45
C ASN A 77 14.47 -4.94 0.08
N LYS A 78 13.47 -4.04 0.06
CA LYS A 78 13.65 -2.62 -0.29
C LYS A 78 12.55 -1.79 0.36
N ILE A 79 12.94 -0.64 0.90
CA ILE A 79 12.06 0.43 1.33
C ILE A 79 12.47 1.66 0.53
N VAL A 80 11.50 2.32 -0.11
CA VAL A 80 11.65 3.68 -0.64
C VAL A 80 10.70 4.53 0.17
N ASP A 81 11.26 5.49 0.92
CA ASP A 81 10.52 6.31 1.88
C ASP A 81 10.33 7.76 1.39
N GLU A 82 10.26 7.94 0.08
CA GLU A 82 10.07 9.25 -0.55
C GLU A 82 8.62 9.40 -1.00
N HIS A 83 8.01 10.52 -0.63
CA HIS A 83 6.68 10.91 -1.08
C HIS A 83 6.75 12.16 -1.95
N ASN A 84 5.86 12.25 -2.94
CA ASN A 84 5.70 13.40 -3.82
C ASN A 84 4.40 14.16 -3.54
N HIS A 85 3.86 14.02 -2.33
CA HIS A 85 2.67 14.69 -1.85
C HIS A 85 2.77 14.87 -0.33
N ASP A 86 1.98 15.79 0.19
CA ASP A 86 1.90 16.02 1.63
C ASP A 86 1.30 14.82 2.34
N LEU A 87 1.82 14.57 3.55
CA LEU A 87 1.32 13.55 4.46
C LEU A 87 0.52 14.26 5.55
N SER A 88 -0.68 13.76 5.83
CA SER A 88 -1.54 14.33 6.86
C SER A 88 -2.26 13.25 7.64
N VAL A 89 -1.86 13.09 8.90
CA VAL A 89 -2.50 12.16 9.84
C VAL A 89 -3.96 12.55 10.06
N GLU A 90 -4.28 13.84 10.11
CA GLU A 90 -5.65 14.35 10.28
C GLU A 90 -6.51 13.99 9.07
N ALA A 91 -6.01 14.20 7.85
CA ALA A 91 -6.74 13.86 6.63
C ALA A 91 -7.01 12.34 6.54
N VAL A 92 -6.05 11.51 6.96
CA VAL A 92 -6.25 10.05 7.02
C VAL A 92 -7.29 9.68 8.06
N LYS A 93 -7.22 10.22 9.28
CA LYS A 93 -8.21 9.96 10.35
C LYS A 93 -9.62 10.36 9.92
N PHE A 94 -9.77 11.58 9.40
CA PHE A 94 -11.05 12.08 8.90
C PHE A 94 -11.63 11.19 7.79
N GLY A 95 -10.79 10.67 6.89
CA GLY A 95 -11.21 9.73 5.86
C GLY A 95 -11.65 8.36 6.42
N GLU A 96 -11.12 7.93 7.56
CA GLU A 96 -11.57 6.72 8.25
C GLU A 96 -12.90 6.94 8.95
N ASP A 97 -13.06 8.07 9.62
CA ASP A 97 -14.27 8.44 10.38
C ASP A 97 -15.50 8.63 9.48
N LYS A 98 -15.27 8.96 8.19
CA LYS A 98 -16.31 9.04 7.17
C LYS A 98 -16.81 7.69 6.65
N LYS A 99 -16.17 6.58 7.02
CA LYS A 99 -16.74 5.25 6.69
C LYS A 99 -17.97 5.09 7.56
N PHE A 100 -19.16 5.14 6.93
CA PHE A 100 -20.39 4.78 7.59
C PHE A 100 -20.19 3.45 8.30
N ASN A 101 -20.48 3.40 9.61
CA ASN A 101 -20.61 2.12 10.29
C ASN A 101 -21.77 1.39 9.60
N ASP A 102 -21.55 0.15 9.17
CA ASP A 102 -22.61 -0.76 8.70
C ASP A 102 -23.51 -1.21 9.88
N GLU A 103 -23.70 -0.37 10.90
CA GLU A 103 -24.74 -0.58 11.91
C GLU A 103 -26.07 -0.13 11.29
N MET A 104 -26.74 -1.10 10.66
CA MET A 104 -28.17 -1.08 10.36
C MET A 104 -28.84 -2.27 11.04
#